data_AF-A0A1I7XF99-F1
#
_entry.id   AF-A0A1I7XF99-F1
#
_cell.length_a   1.000
_cell.length_b   1.000
_cell.length_c   1.000
_cell.angle_alpha   90.00
_cell.angle_beta   90.00
_cell.angle_gamma   90.00
#
_symmetry.space_group_name_H-M   'P 1'
#
loop_
_entity.id
_entity.type
_entity.pdbx_description
1 polymer ?
#
loop_
_entity_poly.entity_id
_entity_poly.type
_entity_poly.pdbx_seq_one_letter_code
_entity_poly.pdbx_strand_id
1 'polypeptide(L)'
;MDTLEASAGAVQNLAACQFMPSVEVRAAVRIEKGLPVLVELIRLKEDYVVCAIATALRNLALDQRNRELIGKYALRDLVEKLPEVGGRRPPISDQTIGAVLGILFEVVRSSAAFTRDVHEAKGTDKLRALARSYPTYSHRVCKYASQVLFMMWQHKELHDGFKRSGLKEADFYSGTARRGDSATLARPISSQGRERPAQALLDETVSSGGYGAISETQAQQHRCQPPQYNGGNQNGLPRYEQALPEPLYASVDKGAQLRSVDDSWV
;
A
#
# COMPACT_ATOMS: atom_id res chain seq x y z
N MET A 1 16.24 7.98 -17.26
CA MET A 1 15.68 7.65 -15.92
C MET A 1 14.41 6.81 -16.04
N ASP A 2 13.73 6.87 -17.19
CA ASP A 2 12.47 6.19 -17.51
C ASP A 2 12.49 4.67 -17.25
N THR A 3 13.64 4.01 -17.41
CA THR A 3 13.78 2.57 -17.14
C THR A 3 13.60 2.22 -15.66
N LEU A 4 14.13 3.03 -14.73
CA LEU A 4 14.05 2.74 -13.30
C LEU A 4 12.61 2.86 -12.78
N GLU A 5 11.91 3.90 -13.22
CA GLU A 5 10.50 4.10 -12.91
C GLU A 5 9.64 2.98 -13.47
N ALA A 6 9.84 2.62 -14.74
CA ALA A 6 9.09 1.53 -15.37
C ALA A 6 9.30 0.20 -14.64
N SER A 7 10.54 -0.12 -14.26
CA SER A 7 10.85 -1.31 -13.45
C SER A 7 10.18 -1.27 -12.08
N ALA A 8 10.24 -0.13 -11.37
CA ALA A 8 9.59 0.04 -10.06
C ALA A 8 8.05 -0.08 -10.16
N GLY A 9 7.45 0.49 -11.21
CA GLY A 9 6.03 0.38 -11.50
C GLY A 9 5.58 -1.06 -11.79
N ALA A 10 6.41 -1.84 -12.49
CA ALA A 10 6.15 -3.26 -12.71
C ALA A 10 6.16 -4.04 -11.39
N VAL A 11 7.17 -3.83 -10.54
CA VAL A 11 7.24 -4.46 -9.21
C VAL A 11 6.06 -4.06 -8.34
N GLN A 12 5.69 -2.77 -8.32
CA GLN A 12 4.51 -2.28 -7.62
C GLN A 12 3.27 -3.09 -8.01
N ASN A 13 3.01 -3.24 -9.31
CA ASN A 13 1.81 -3.91 -9.81
C ASN A 13 1.80 -5.40 -9.45
N LEU A 14 2.93 -6.09 -9.65
CA LEU A 14 3.04 -7.53 -9.39
C LEU A 14 2.95 -7.87 -7.89
N ALA A 15 3.42 -6.97 -7.01
CA ALA A 15 3.45 -7.20 -5.56
C ALA A 15 2.20 -6.72 -4.80
N ALA A 16 1.19 -6.20 -5.49
CA ALA A 16 0.12 -5.39 -4.87
C ALA A 16 -0.94 -6.18 -4.08
N CYS A 17 -1.08 -7.49 -4.27
CA CYS A 17 -2.16 -8.27 -3.66
C CYS A 17 -1.68 -9.51 -2.88
N GLN A 18 -2.62 -10.18 -2.21
CA GLN A 18 -2.36 -11.36 -1.38
C GLN A 18 -2.45 -12.68 -2.16
N PHE A 19 -2.57 -12.61 -3.49
CA PHE A 19 -2.56 -13.78 -4.35
C PHE A 19 -1.16 -14.42 -4.37
N MET A 20 -1.09 -15.75 -4.52
CA MET A 20 0.16 -16.51 -4.38
C MET A 20 1.29 -16.02 -5.31
N PRO A 21 1.07 -15.79 -6.62
CA PRO A 21 2.06 -15.15 -7.48
C PRO A 21 2.61 -13.82 -6.96
N SER A 22 1.78 -12.97 -6.34
CA SER A 22 2.28 -11.74 -5.71
C SER A 22 3.13 -12.00 -4.47
N VAL A 23 2.83 -13.05 -3.70
CA VAL A 23 3.68 -13.50 -2.58
C VAL A 23 5.03 -13.97 -3.11
N GLU A 24 5.04 -14.78 -4.17
CA GLU A 24 6.24 -15.29 -4.82
C GLU A 24 7.11 -14.17 -5.38
N VAL A 25 6.51 -13.17 -6.04
CA VAL A 25 7.23 -11.98 -6.51
C VAL A 25 7.89 -11.23 -5.35
N ARG A 26 7.19 -11.04 -4.23
CA ARG A 26 7.78 -10.39 -3.04
C ARG A 26 8.98 -11.16 -2.51
N ALA A 27 8.91 -12.49 -2.50
CA ALA A 27 10.03 -13.34 -2.10
C ALA A 27 11.18 -13.29 -3.12
N ALA A 28 10.87 -13.35 -4.42
CA ALA A 28 11.85 -13.31 -5.50
C ALA A 28 12.63 -11.99 -5.50
N VAL A 29 11.97 -10.84 -5.37
CA VAL A 29 12.65 -9.53 -5.29
C VAL A 29 13.66 -9.48 -4.14
N ARG A 30 13.39 -10.15 -3.02
CA ARG A 30 14.35 -10.27 -1.92
C ARG A 30 15.51 -11.20 -2.25
N ILE A 31 15.22 -12.38 -2.84
CA ILE A 31 16.23 -13.37 -3.21
C ILE A 31 17.19 -12.79 -4.25
N GLU A 32 16.66 -12.09 -5.25
CA GLU A 32 17.41 -11.44 -6.34
C GLU A 32 18.07 -10.12 -5.93
N LYS A 33 18.22 -9.85 -4.62
CA LYS A 33 18.87 -8.64 -4.07
C LYS A 33 18.26 -7.31 -4.56
N GLY A 34 16.99 -7.33 -4.96
CA GLY A 34 16.28 -6.12 -5.40
C GLY A 34 15.98 -5.14 -4.26
N LEU A 35 15.82 -5.62 -3.02
CA LEU A 35 15.54 -4.76 -1.87
C LEU A 35 16.66 -3.73 -1.61
N PRO A 36 17.95 -4.10 -1.49
CA PRO A 36 19.04 -3.13 -1.37
C PRO A 36 19.03 -2.05 -2.46
N VAL A 37 18.82 -2.44 -3.72
CA VAL A 37 18.77 -1.52 -4.86
C VAL A 37 17.63 -0.52 -4.70
N LEU A 38 16.42 -0.99 -4.38
CA LEU A 38 15.26 -0.10 -4.16
C LEU A 38 15.47 0.83 -2.96
N VAL A 39 16.15 0.38 -1.90
CA VAL A 39 16.48 1.20 -0.74
C VAL A 39 17.48 2.29 -1.10
N GLU A 40 18.50 2.00 -1.90
CA GLU A 40 19.44 3.02 -2.38
C GLU A 40 18.73 4.08 -3.24
N LEU A 41 17.82 3.64 -4.12
CA LEU A 41 17.05 4.53 -4.99
C LEU A 41 16.11 5.47 -4.22
N ILE A 42 15.75 5.16 -2.98
CA ILE A 42 14.94 6.08 -2.17
C ILE A 42 15.70 7.37 -1.85
N ARG A 43 17.04 7.36 -1.86
CA ARG A 43 17.88 8.52 -1.53
C ARG A 43 17.97 9.55 -2.66
N LEU A 44 17.43 9.22 -3.83
CA LEU A 44 17.36 10.12 -4.99
C LEU A 44 16.54 11.39 -4.70
N LYS A 45 16.74 12.42 -5.51
CA LYS A 45 16.10 13.74 -5.35
C LYS A 45 14.82 13.86 -6.18
N GLU A 46 14.68 13.02 -7.19
CA GLU A 46 13.62 13.02 -8.17
C GLU A 46 12.32 12.45 -7.58
N ASP A 47 11.36 13.32 -7.28
CA ASP A 47 10.12 12.97 -6.57
C ASP A 47 9.34 11.83 -7.26
N TYR A 48 9.19 11.88 -8.58
CA TYR A 48 8.45 10.85 -9.34
C TYR A 48 9.10 9.46 -9.22
N VAL A 49 10.44 9.39 -9.26
CA VAL A 49 11.19 8.14 -9.07
C VAL A 49 11.01 7.65 -7.64
N VAL A 50 11.22 8.53 -6.65
CA VAL A 50 11.06 8.18 -5.23
C VAL A 50 9.64 7.71 -4.94
N CYS A 51 8.62 8.32 -5.56
CA CYS A 51 7.23 7.92 -5.43
C CYS A 51 7.01 6.48 -5.93
N ALA A 52 7.49 6.15 -7.13
CA ALA A 52 7.37 4.81 -7.70
C ALA A 52 8.07 3.76 -6.81
N ILE A 53 9.31 4.05 -6.38
CA ILE A 53 10.12 3.18 -5.53
C ILE A 53 9.47 2.99 -4.14
N ALA A 54 9.01 4.06 -3.50
CA ALA A 54 8.34 3.98 -2.20
C ALA A 54 7.02 3.19 -2.30
N THR A 55 6.30 3.31 -3.41
CA THR A 55 5.08 2.54 -3.62
C THR A 55 5.38 1.05 -3.81
N ALA A 56 6.43 0.72 -4.56
CA ALA A 56 6.91 -0.67 -4.69
C ALA A 56 7.34 -1.24 -3.33
N LEU A 57 8.16 -0.50 -2.56
CA LEU A 57 8.62 -0.91 -1.22
C LEU A 57 7.47 -1.13 -0.25
N ARG A 58 6.41 -0.30 -0.29
CA ARG A 58 5.21 -0.51 0.53
C ARG A 58 4.55 -1.86 0.22
N ASN A 59 4.43 -2.22 -1.05
CA ASN A 59 3.87 -3.51 -1.45
C ASN A 59 4.79 -4.67 -1.06
N LEU A 60 6.10 -4.51 -1.22
CA LEU A 60 7.09 -5.51 -0.79
C LEU A 60 7.05 -5.74 0.72
N ALA A 61 6.78 -4.69 1.52
CA ALA A 61 6.65 -4.76 2.98
C ALA A 61 5.41 -5.52 3.48
N LEU A 62 4.50 -5.95 2.60
CA LEU A 62 3.42 -6.88 2.97
C LEU A 62 3.96 -8.27 3.35
N ASP A 63 5.15 -8.62 2.86
CA ASP A 63 5.89 -9.81 3.31
C ASP A 63 6.66 -9.49 4.60
N GLN A 64 6.50 -10.35 5.62
CA GLN A 64 7.11 -10.17 6.94
C GLN A 64 8.62 -9.97 6.88
N ARG A 65 9.33 -10.81 6.12
CA ARG A 65 10.78 -10.83 6.09
C ARG A 65 11.32 -9.67 5.26
N ASN A 66 10.60 -9.25 4.20
CA ASN A 66 10.91 -8.01 3.50
C ASN A 66 10.77 -6.80 4.41
N ARG A 67 9.68 -6.74 5.19
CA ARG A 67 9.43 -5.66 6.13
C ARG A 67 10.54 -5.51 7.16
N GLU A 68 11.04 -6.61 7.73
CA GLU A 68 12.16 -6.58 8.66
C GLU A 68 13.43 -5.99 8.02
N LEU A 69 13.74 -6.39 6.78
CA LEU A 69 14.88 -5.85 6.05
C LEU A 69 14.70 -4.36 5.73
N ILE A 70 13.51 -3.95 5.28
CA ILE A 70 13.19 -2.54 5.02
C ILE A 70 13.33 -1.72 6.30
N GLY A 71 12.80 -2.20 7.43
CA GLY A 71 12.95 -1.54 8.73
C GLY A 71 14.42 -1.40 9.14
N LYS A 72 15.25 -2.42 8.90
CA LYS A 72 16.67 -2.40 9.26
C LYS A 72 17.50 -1.42 8.40
N TYR A 73 17.22 -1.34 7.10
CA TYR A 73 18.11 -0.65 6.16
C TYR A 73 17.59 0.68 5.63
N ALA A 74 16.27 0.90 5.59
CA ALA A 74 15.67 2.08 4.96
C ALA A 74 15.02 3.06 5.94
N LEU A 75 14.82 2.67 7.21
CA LEU A 75 14.01 3.43 8.17
C LEU A 75 14.49 4.87 8.37
N ARG A 76 15.80 5.08 8.47
CA ARG A 76 16.37 6.43 8.63
C ARG A 76 16.14 7.28 7.38
N ASP A 77 16.39 6.72 6.20
CA ASP A 77 16.17 7.40 4.92
C ASP A 77 14.68 7.75 4.74
N LEU A 78 13.76 6.86 5.14
CA LEU A 78 12.33 7.09 5.11
C LEU A 78 11.91 8.26 6.03
N VAL A 79 12.47 8.33 7.24
CA VAL A 79 12.21 9.45 8.16
C VAL A 79 12.83 10.76 7.63
N GLU A 80 13.97 10.69 6.96
CA GLU A 80 14.59 11.85 6.32
C GLU A 80 13.73 12.43 5.19
N LYS A 81 13.01 11.58 4.44
CA LYS A 81 12.06 12.01 3.40
C LYS A 81 10.81 12.71 3.93
N LEU A 82 10.49 12.62 5.22
CA LEU A 82 9.38 13.38 5.79
C LEU A 82 9.74 14.87 5.86
N PRO A 83 8.78 15.76 5.52
CA PRO A 83 9.04 17.19 5.52
C PRO A 83 9.43 17.72 6.90
N GLU A 84 10.35 18.67 6.93
CA GLU A 84 10.81 19.31 8.16
C GLU A 84 9.89 20.44 8.59
N VAL A 85 9.91 20.73 9.89
CA VAL A 85 9.10 21.78 10.52
C VAL A 85 9.76 23.14 10.28
N GLY A 86 9.01 24.10 9.74
CA GLY A 86 9.45 25.49 9.65
C GLY A 86 10.40 25.83 8.49
N GLY A 87 10.68 24.86 7.60
CA GLY A 87 11.43 25.09 6.35
C GLY A 87 10.52 25.44 5.17
N ARG A 88 11.12 25.92 4.07
CA ARG A 88 10.42 26.02 2.78
C ARG A 88 9.95 24.62 2.38
N ARG A 89 8.69 24.50 1.93
CA ARG A 89 8.11 23.21 1.50
C ARG A 89 9.08 22.52 0.53
N PRO A 90 9.56 21.30 0.85
CA PRO A 90 10.40 20.52 -0.05
C PRO A 90 9.65 20.25 -1.37
N PRO A 91 10.35 20.06 -2.50
CA PRO A 91 9.74 19.70 -3.78
C PRO A 91 9.24 18.23 -3.80
N ILE A 92 8.68 17.75 -2.69
CA ILE A 92 8.15 16.39 -2.52
C ILE A 92 6.62 16.46 -2.58
N SER A 93 6.03 15.60 -3.41
CA SER A 93 4.57 15.55 -3.58
C SER A 93 3.88 14.85 -2.42
N ASP A 94 2.59 15.18 -2.23
CA ASP A 94 1.72 14.49 -1.27
C ASP A 94 1.63 12.98 -1.53
N GLN A 95 1.79 12.56 -2.79
CA GLN A 95 1.78 11.16 -3.18
C GLN A 95 3.01 10.42 -2.63
N THR A 96 4.20 11.00 -2.81
CA THR A 96 5.45 10.47 -2.26
C THR A 96 5.40 10.40 -0.73
N ILE A 97 4.93 11.46 -0.07
CA ILE A 97 4.79 11.50 1.39
C ILE A 97 3.82 10.39 1.83
N GLY A 98 2.69 10.23 1.16
CA GLY A 98 1.72 9.18 1.45
C GLY A 98 2.31 7.76 1.30
N ALA A 99 3.14 7.52 0.29
CA ALA A 99 3.83 6.24 0.10
C ALA A 99 4.84 5.96 1.23
N VAL A 100 5.67 6.94 1.59
CA VAL A 100 6.62 6.85 2.72
C VAL A 100 5.90 6.57 4.03
N LEU A 101 4.83 7.30 4.34
CA LEU A 101 4.00 7.07 5.53
C LEU A 101 3.39 5.66 5.54
N GLY A 102 3.02 5.14 4.36
CA GLY A 102 2.55 3.77 4.21
C GLY A 102 3.60 2.74 4.60
N ILE A 103 4.85 2.90 4.17
CA ILE A 103 5.95 2.01 4.58
C ILE A 103 6.19 2.11 6.09
N LEU A 104 6.26 3.33 6.63
CA LEU A 104 6.48 3.55 8.07
C LEU A 104 5.37 2.90 8.90
N PHE A 105 4.11 2.98 8.47
CA PHE A 105 3.00 2.30 9.12
C PHE A 105 3.18 0.79 9.16
N GLU A 106 3.57 0.19 8.04
CA GLU A 106 3.83 -1.25 7.92
C GLU A 106 4.91 -1.72 8.90
N VAL A 107 6.03 -0.98 8.94
CA VAL A 107 7.18 -1.25 9.80
C VAL A 107 6.84 -1.05 11.28
N VAL A 108 6.27 0.11 11.63
CA VAL A 108 5.90 0.47 13.01
C VAL A 108 4.89 -0.53 13.57
N ARG A 109 3.82 -0.89 12.85
CA ARG A 109 2.81 -1.82 13.40
C ARG A 109 3.35 -3.22 13.70
N SER A 110 4.50 -3.57 13.13
CA SER A 110 5.08 -4.91 13.24
C SER A 110 6.04 -5.07 14.42
N SER A 111 6.62 -3.96 14.92
CA SER A 111 7.75 -4.04 15.84
C SER A 111 7.88 -2.77 16.68
N ALA A 112 7.94 -2.96 17.99
CA ALA A 112 8.30 -1.90 18.93
C ALA A 112 9.76 -1.47 18.78
N ALA A 113 10.67 -2.36 18.36
CA ALA A 113 12.07 -1.99 18.13
C ALA A 113 12.19 -0.95 17.00
N PHE A 114 11.58 -1.21 15.85
CA PHE A 114 11.57 -0.22 14.76
C PHE A 114 10.81 1.05 15.14
N THR A 115 9.75 0.94 15.94
CA THR A 115 9.03 2.12 16.45
C THR A 115 9.93 3.00 17.32
N ARG A 116 10.76 2.41 18.17
CA ARG A 116 11.78 3.12 18.93
C ARG A 116 12.82 3.76 18.00
N ASP A 117 13.29 3.04 16.98
CA ASP A 117 14.25 3.58 16.02
C ASP A 117 13.68 4.80 15.24
N VAL A 118 12.38 4.78 14.89
CA VAL A 118 11.69 5.95 14.31
C VAL A 118 11.69 7.12 15.28
N HIS A 119 11.45 6.87 16.56
CA HIS A 119 11.47 7.91 17.59
C HIS A 119 12.87 8.52 17.76
N GLU A 120 13.90 7.68 17.85
CA GLU A 120 15.30 8.10 17.98
C GLU A 120 15.79 8.87 16.74
N ALA A 121 15.26 8.56 15.56
CA ALA A 121 15.50 9.30 14.32
C ALA A 121 14.72 10.64 14.22
N LYS A 122 14.13 11.14 15.32
CA LYS A 122 13.26 12.34 15.36
C LYS A 122 12.01 12.22 14.50
N GLY A 123 11.61 11.00 14.13
CA GLY A 123 10.44 10.76 13.29
C GLY A 123 9.13 11.15 13.96
N THR A 124 9.02 10.99 15.29
CA THR A 124 7.82 11.38 16.03
C THR A 124 7.50 12.87 15.89
N ASP A 125 8.49 13.75 15.97
CA ASP A 125 8.28 15.20 15.85
C ASP A 125 7.90 15.59 14.42
N LYS A 126 8.57 15.01 13.41
CA LYS A 126 8.21 15.20 12.01
C LYS A 126 6.77 14.77 11.73
N LEU A 127 6.35 13.60 12.23
CA LEU A 127 4.99 13.09 12.07
C LEU A 127 3.95 13.98 12.76
N ARG A 128 4.24 14.48 13.97
CA ARG A 128 3.35 15.38 14.72
C ARG A 128 3.15 16.70 14.00
N ALA A 129 4.21 17.28 13.47
CA ALA A 129 4.13 18.51 12.70
C ALA A 129 3.35 18.28 11.40
N LEU A 130 3.64 17.20 10.69
CA LEU A 130 2.92 16.82 9.46
C LEU A 130 1.42 16.61 9.72
N ALA A 131 1.05 15.96 10.82
CA ALA A 131 -0.36 15.75 11.19
C ALA A 131 -1.14 17.06 11.42
N ARG A 132 -0.45 18.16 11.76
CA ARG A 132 -1.03 19.49 12.02
C ARG A 132 -0.77 20.51 10.90
N SER A 133 -0.26 20.05 9.76
CA SER A 133 0.23 20.92 8.68
C SER A 133 -0.81 21.26 7.61
N TYR A 134 -2.09 20.93 7.82
CA TYR A 134 -3.17 21.40 6.94
C TYR A 134 -3.32 22.94 7.06
N PRO A 135 -3.50 23.69 5.95
CA PRO A 135 -3.72 23.24 4.57
C PRO A 135 -2.45 23.10 3.72
N THR A 136 -1.24 23.21 4.30
CA THR A 136 0.01 23.08 3.56
C THR A 136 0.15 21.70 2.92
N TYR A 137 -0.25 20.63 3.60
CA TYR A 137 -0.37 19.29 3.01
C TYR A 137 -1.83 18.85 2.99
N SER A 138 -2.19 17.93 2.08
CA SER A 138 -3.56 17.43 1.98
C SER A 138 -4.03 16.80 3.28
N HIS A 139 -5.35 16.83 3.47
CA HIS A 139 -6.01 16.19 4.61
C HIS A 139 -5.69 14.69 4.69
N ARG A 140 -5.51 14.03 3.54
CA ARG A 140 -5.11 12.62 3.46
C ARG A 140 -3.72 12.38 4.04
N VAL A 141 -2.72 13.18 3.66
CA VAL A 141 -1.36 13.09 4.21
C VAL A 141 -1.36 13.33 5.72
N CYS A 142 -2.06 14.37 6.18
CA CYS A 142 -2.19 14.66 7.61
C CYS A 142 -2.81 13.48 8.37
N LYS A 143 -3.88 12.87 7.84
CA LYS A 143 -4.53 11.69 8.43
C LYS A 143 -3.62 10.46 8.46
N TYR A 144 -2.83 10.24 7.42
CA TYR A 144 -1.86 9.13 7.39
C TYR A 144 -0.76 9.31 8.44
N ALA A 145 -0.26 10.53 8.63
CA ALA A 145 0.70 10.83 9.69
C ALA A 145 0.12 10.55 11.07
N SER A 146 -1.13 10.96 11.33
CA SER A 146 -1.84 10.62 12.58
C SER A 146 -2.00 9.12 12.78
N GLN A 147 -2.20 8.34 11.71
CA GLN A 147 -2.31 6.88 11.80
C GLN A 147 -0.99 6.21 12.17
N VAL A 148 0.14 6.69 11.63
CA VAL A 148 1.47 6.21 12.03
C VAL A 148 1.67 6.51 13.52
N LEU A 149 1.42 7.75 13.97
CA LEU A 149 1.51 8.13 15.39
C LEU A 149 0.63 7.26 16.28
N PHE A 150 -0.64 7.08 15.92
CA PHE A 150 -1.56 6.21 16.66
C PHE A 150 -0.97 4.80 16.82
N MET A 151 -0.39 4.26 15.76
CA MET A 151 0.22 2.94 15.76
C MET A 151 1.49 2.87 16.62
N MET A 152 2.32 3.92 16.61
CA MET A 152 3.48 4.03 17.52
C MET A 152 3.03 3.97 18.98
N TRP A 153 1.92 4.63 19.33
CA TRP A 153 1.37 4.62 20.69
C TRP A 153 0.77 3.27 21.12
N GLN A 154 0.45 2.37 20.17
CA GLN A 154 -0.05 1.04 20.54
C GLN A 154 1.02 0.16 21.19
N HIS A 155 2.31 0.46 20.98
CA HIS A 155 3.43 -0.21 21.63
C HIS A 155 3.59 0.28 23.06
N LYS A 156 2.87 -0.35 23.99
CA LYS A 156 2.83 0.04 25.41
C LYS A 156 4.21 0.02 26.07
N GLU A 157 5.10 -0.89 25.66
CA GLU A 157 6.47 -0.93 26.18
C GLU A 157 7.30 0.33 25.89
N LEU A 158 6.89 1.17 24.93
CA LEU A 158 7.61 2.40 24.58
C LEU A 158 7.09 3.63 25.31
N HIS A 159 5.98 3.54 26.06
CA HIS A 159 5.34 4.69 26.68
C HIS A 159 6.28 5.44 27.63
N ASP A 160 7.06 4.72 28.44
CA ASP A 160 8.01 5.36 29.34
C ASP A 160 9.15 6.04 28.60
N GLY A 161 9.56 5.51 27.44
CA GLY A 161 10.50 6.17 26.53
C GLY A 161 9.94 7.48 26.01
N PHE A 162 8.71 7.48 25.51
CA PHE A 162 8.04 8.68 25.01
C PHE A 162 7.86 9.74 26.11
N LYS A 163 7.46 9.34 27.31
CA LYS A 163 7.31 10.25 28.46
C LYS A 163 8.64 10.88 28.88
N ARG A 164 9.75 10.12 28.86
CA ARG A 164 11.09 10.67 29.11
C ARG A 164 11.49 11.72 28.08
N SER A 165 11.03 11.57 26.84
CA SER A 165 11.16 12.57 25.78
C SER A 165 10.14 13.72 25.86
N GLY A 166 9.35 13.81 26.94
CA GLY A 166 8.35 14.87 27.15
C GLY A 166 7.05 14.70 26.35
N LEU A 167 6.83 13.54 25.72
CA LEU A 167 5.63 13.27 24.94
C LEU A 167 4.52 12.65 25.80
N LYS A 168 3.27 13.01 25.50
CA LYS A 168 2.07 12.47 26.14
C LYS A 168 1.13 11.83 25.13
N GLU A 169 0.13 11.11 25.62
CA GLU A 169 -0.87 10.45 24.78
C GLU A 169 -1.47 11.38 23.71
N ALA A 170 -1.87 12.60 24.09
CA ALA A 170 -2.45 13.58 23.18
C ALA A 170 -1.57 13.93 21.96
N ASP A 171 -0.25 13.72 22.06
CA ASP A 171 0.68 13.93 20.95
C ASP A 171 0.56 12.88 19.85
N PHE A 172 0.07 11.68 20.19
CA PHE A 172 -0.11 10.57 19.25
C PHE A 172 -1.53 10.47 18.69
N TYR A 173 -2.48 11.15 19.32
CA TYR A 173 -3.88 11.29 18.86
C TYR A 173 -4.14 12.64 18.18
N SER A 174 -3.09 13.41 17.86
CA SER A 174 -3.23 14.69 17.18
C SER A 174 -3.63 14.50 15.72
N GLY A 175 -4.93 14.62 15.45
CA GLY A 175 -5.55 14.57 14.13
C GLY A 175 -6.92 13.92 14.21
N THR A 176 -7.83 14.24 13.29
CA THR A 176 -9.26 13.86 13.26
C THR A 176 -9.59 12.36 13.28
N ALA A 177 -8.60 11.48 13.48
CA ALA A 177 -8.78 10.05 13.65
C ALA A 177 -9.41 9.73 15.01
N ARG A 178 -10.75 9.75 15.07
CA ARG A 178 -11.48 9.01 16.11
C ARG A 178 -11.18 7.52 15.96
N ARG A 179 -11.25 6.75 17.06
CA ARG A 179 -10.93 5.31 17.18
C ARG A 179 -11.51 4.36 16.10
N GLY A 180 -12.38 4.82 15.20
CA GLY A 180 -12.97 4.05 14.08
C GLY A 180 -12.31 4.26 12.70
N ASP A 181 -11.41 5.23 12.54
CA ASP A 181 -10.84 5.62 11.24
C ASP A 181 -9.46 5.01 10.92
N SER A 182 -8.93 4.17 11.82
CA SER A 182 -7.51 3.77 11.87
C SER A 182 -7.02 2.89 10.71
N ALA A 183 -7.88 2.48 9.78
CA ALA A 183 -7.54 1.48 8.77
C ALA A 183 -7.29 2.03 7.36
N THR A 184 -7.30 3.35 7.10
CA THR A 184 -7.11 3.83 5.71
C THR A 184 -5.75 3.44 5.12
N LEU A 185 -4.67 3.42 5.91
CA LEU A 185 -3.37 2.91 5.48
C LEU A 185 -3.31 1.38 5.34
N ALA A 186 -4.12 0.66 6.11
CA ALA A 186 -4.21 -0.81 6.05
C ALA A 186 -5.02 -1.32 4.85
N ARG A 187 -5.79 -0.46 4.18
CA ARG A 187 -6.56 -0.82 2.98
C ARG A 187 -5.67 -0.85 1.71
N PRO A 188 -5.96 -1.73 0.73
CA PRO A 188 -5.24 -1.81 -0.54
C PRO A 188 -5.22 -0.46 -1.29
N ILE A 189 -4.12 -0.14 -1.97
CA ILE A 189 -3.92 1.15 -2.70
C ILE A 189 -5.07 1.44 -3.67
N SER A 190 -5.59 0.43 -4.37
CA SER A 190 -6.71 0.55 -5.32
C SER A 190 -7.99 1.11 -4.69
N SER A 191 -8.16 0.95 -3.38
CA SER A 191 -9.32 1.45 -2.64
C SER A 191 -9.12 2.87 -2.06
N GLN A 192 -7.90 3.43 -2.17
CA GLN A 192 -7.58 4.77 -1.67
C GLN A 192 -7.73 5.82 -2.79
N GLY A 193 -8.88 5.84 -3.45
CA GLY A 193 -9.20 6.77 -4.55
C GLY A 193 -9.13 8.25 -4.16
N ARG A 194 -9.15 9.13 -5.19
CA ARG A 194 -9.24 10.59 -5.05
C ARG A 194 -10.60 10.92 -4.41
N GLU A 195 -10.63 11.44 -3.19
CA GLU A 195 -11.89 11.88 -2.58
C GLU A 195 -12.42 13.09 -3.35
N ARG A 196 -13.67 13.00 -3.84
CA ARG A 196 -14.38 14.16 -4.41
C ARG A 196 -14.69 15.12 -3.26
N PRO A 197 -14.52 16.45 -3.44
CA PRO A 197 -14.98 17.41 -2.46
C PRO A 197 -16.48 17.23 -2.22
N ALA A 198 -16.88 17.10 -0.96
CA ALA A 198 -18.28 17.11 -0.57
C ALA A 198 -18.88 18.46 -0.98
N GLN A 199 -19.75 18.45 -2.00
CA GLN A 199 -20.49 19.65 -2.39
C GLN A 199 -21.45 20.00 -1.26
N ALA A 200 -21.27 21.23 -0.77
CA ALA A 200 -22.12 21.87 0.20
C ALA A 200 -23.55 21.99 -0.32
N LEU A 201 -24.47 21.78 0.61
CA LEU A 201 -25.90 21.95 0.53
C LEU A 201 -26.26 23.36 0.02
N LEU A 202 -26.95 23.46 -1.11
CA LEU A 202 -27.74 24.64 -1.47
C LEU A 202 -29.15 24.18 -1.81
N ASP A 203 -30.05 24.54 -0.92
CA ASP A 203 -31.50 24.53 -1.08
C ASP A 203 -31.87 25.81 -1.83
N GLU A 204 -32.49 25.71 -3.00
CA GLU A 204 -33.39 26.74 -3.51
C GLU A 204 -34.32 26.16 -4.59
N THR A 205 -35.60 26.07 -4.22
CA THR A 205 -36.74 25.90 -5.11
C THR A 205 -36.97 27.16 -5.95
N VAL A 206 -37.09 27.04 -7.27
CA VAL A 206 -38.24 27.52 -8.08
C VAL A 206 -38.16 27.00 -9.52
N SER A 207 -39.35 26.82 -10.08
CA SER A 207 -39.73 26.10 -11.31
C SER A 207 -39.45 26.87 -12.61
N SER A 208 -39.09 26.15 -13.69
CA SER A 208 -39.74 26.24 -15.03
C SER A 208 -38.93 25.51 -16.12
N GLY A 209 -39.63 24.81 -17.01
CA GLY A 209 -39.18 24.57 -18.40
C GLY A 209 -38.55 23.20 -18.65
N GLY A 210 -39.37 22.24 -19.08
CA GLY A 210 -38.91 20.92 -19.51
C GLY A 210 -38.13 20.93 -20.83
N TYR A 211 -37.34 19.87 -21.05
CA TYR A 211 -37.28 19.00 -22.24
C TYR A 211 -36.27 17.88 -21.95
N GLY A 212 -36.64 16.62 -22.26
CA GLY A 212 -35.70 15.52 -22.51
C GLY A 212 -35.30 14.63 -21.33
N ALA A 213 -36.13 13.65 -20.98
CA ALA A 213 -35.75 12.54 -20.10
C ALA A 213 -35.25 11.34 -20.93
N ILE A 214 -33.97 11.00 -20.79
CA ILE A 214 -33.46 9.63 -21.00
C ILE A 214 -32.85 9.21 -19.67
N SER A 215 -33.49 8.26 -19.01
CA SER A 215 -33.10 7.72 -17.72
C SER A 215 -32.06 6.61 -17.90
N GLU A 216 -30.77 6.90 -17.71
CA GLU A 216 -29.77 5.86 -17.42
C GLU A 216 -29.73 5.63 -15.91
N THR A 217 -30.42 4.57 -15.49
CA THR A 217 -30.39 4.10 -14.10
C THR A 217 -29.52 2.86 -14.03
N GLN A 218 -28.66 2.80 -13.01
CA GLN A 218 -27.96 1.62 -12.49
C GLN A 218 -26.73 1.09 -13.25
N ALA A 219 -25.58 1.72 -13.04
CA ALA A 219 -24.31 0.98 -13.02
C ALA A 219 -24.10 0.38 -11.63
N GLN A 220 -24.67 -0.81 -11.42
CA GLN A 220 -24.45 -1.63 -10.25
C GLN A 220 -23.01 -2.19 -10.23
N GLN A 221 -22.49 -2.23 -9.02
CA GLN A 221 -21.17 -2.72 -8.64
C GLN A 221 -20.97 -4.18 -9.08
N HIS A 222 -20.17 -4.41 -10.12
CA HIS A 222 -19.69 -5.77 -10.42
C HIS A 222 -18.55 -6.14 -9.46
N ARG A 223 -18.96 -6.72 -8.34
CA ARG A 223 -18.16 -7.55 -7.44
C ARG A 223 -17.86 -8.86 -8.18
N CYS A 224 -16.59 -9.16 -8.47
CA CYS A 224 -16.20 -10.47 -8.98
C CYS A 224 -16.51 -11.55 -7.94
N GLN A 225 -17.44 -12.45 -8.24
CA GLN A 225 -17.63 -13.72 -7.52
C GLN A 225 -17.45 -14.88 -8.51
N PRO A 226 -16.77 -15.97 -8.12
CA PRO A 226 -16.69 -17.17 -8.95
C PRO A 226 -18.03 -17.91 -8.96
N PRO A 227 -18.39 -18.60 -10.07
CA PRO A 227 -19.67 -19.28 -10.19
C PRO A 227 -19.76 -20.51 -9.26
N GLN A 228 -20.82 -20.56 -8.45
CA GLN A 228 -21.25 -21.76 -7.73
C GLN A 228 -22.07 -22.66 -8.67
N TYR A 229 -21.59 -23.88 -8.89
CA TYR A 229 -22.38 -24.94 -9.55
C TYR A 229 -23.38 -25.50 -8.54
N ASN A 230 -24.67 -25.22 -8.74
CA ASN A 230 -25.75 -25.78 -7.94
C ASN A 230 -26.35 -26.97 -8.70
N GLY A 231 -26.04 -28.20 -8.25
CA GLY A 231 -26.59 -29.44 -8.79
C GLY A 231 -27.99 -29.71 -8.24
N GLY A 232 -28.99 -29.72 -9.11
CA GLY A 232 -30.35 -30.16 -8.80
C GLY A 232 -30.77 -31.27 -9.77
N ASN A 233 -31.03 -32.46 -9.22
CA ASN A 233 -31.50 -33.67 -9.90
C ASN A 233 -32.69 -33.43 -10.85
N GLN A 234 -32.67 -34.09 -12.00
CA GLN A 234 -33.87 -34.63 -12.66
C GLN A 234 -33.48 -35.75 -13.64
N ASN A 235 -34.10 -36.93 -13.47
CA ASN A 235 -33.92 -38.13 -14.28
C ASN A 235 -34.62 -37.99 -15.65
N GLY A 236 -33.96 -38.43 -16.73
CA GLY A 236 -34.59 -38.68 -18.04
C GLY A 236 -33.61 -38.71 -19.23
N LEU A 237 -33.29 -39.91 -19.72
CA LEU A 237 -32.67 -40.18 -21.06
C LEU A 237 -33.82 -40.35 -22.12
N PRO A 238 -33.61 -40.32 -23.47
CA PRO A 238 -32.38 -40.69 -24.20
C PRO A 238 -32.04 -39.98 -25.56
N ARG A 239 -30.83 -40.30 -26.08
CA ARG A 239 -30.37 -40.50 -27.49
C ARG A 239 -30.32 -39.33 -28.50
N TYR A 240 -29.13 -39.02 -29.05
CA TYR A 240 -28.62 -39.44 -30.39
C TYR A 240 -27.22 -38.83 -30.66
N GLU A 241 -26.39 -39.58 -31.39
CA GLU A 241 -25.01 -39.28 -31.81
C GLU A 241 -24.85 -37.94 -32.54
N GLN A 242 -23.76 -37.22 -32.24
CA GLN A 242 -23.01 -36.48 -33.26
C GLN A 242 -21.55 -36.30 -32.81
N ALA A 243 -20.64 -36.78 -33.66
CA ALA A 243 -19.20 -36.76 -33.48
C ALA A 243 -18.57 -35.47 -34.05
N LEU A 244 -17.33 -35.22 -33.59
CA LEU A 244 -16.24 -34.34 -34.08
C LEU A 244 -15.94 -33.09 -33.22
N PRO A 245 -14.68 -32.61 -33.17
CA PRO A 245 -13.39 -33.32 -33.19
C PRO A 245 -12.41 -32.82 -32.10
N GLU A 246 -11.44 -33.67 -31.73
CA GLU A 246 -10.30 -33.27 -30.88
C GLU A 246 -9.40 -32.25 -31.59
N PRO A 247 -8.97 -31.16 -30.92
CA PRO A 247 -7.92 -30.31 -31.47
C PRO A 247 -6.54 -30.94 -31.26
N LEU A 248 -5.96 -31.41 -32.36
CA LEU A 248 -4.54 -31.69 -32.55
C LEU A 248 -3.76 -30.37 -32.62
N TYR A 249 -2.89 -30.07 -31.65
CA TYR A 249 -1.53 -29.60 -31.96
C TYR A 249 -0.54 -29.76 -30.79
N ALA A 250 0.59 -30.38 -31.14
CA ALA A 250 1.94 -30.36 -30.54
C ALA A 250 2.18 -30.93 -29.13
N SER A 251 2.63 -32.19 -29.11
CA SER A 251 3.51 -32.78 -28.09
C SER A 251 4.96 -32.75 -28.58
N VAL A 252 5.90 -32.20 -27.80
CA VAL A 252 7.31 -32.64 -27.56
C VAL A 252 7.82 -31.70 -26.43
N ASP A 253 8.54 -32.05 -25.36
CA ASP A 253 9.41 -33.20 -25.08
C ASP A 253 9.50 -33.42 -23.55
N LYS A 254 9.48 -34.68 -23.10
CA LYS A 254 9.80 -35.09 -21.73
C LYS A 254 11.11 -35.88 -21.81
N GLY A 255 12.20 -35.29 -21.34
CA GLY A 255 13.47 -36.00 -21.24
C GLY A 255 14.41 -35.40 -20.20
N ALA A 256 14.56 -36.13 -19.08
CA ALA A 256 15.72 -36.18 -18.17
C ALA A 256 16.10 -34.88 -17.43
N GLN A 257 16.57 -34.83 -16.18
CA GLN A 257 17.12 -35.84 -15.29
C GLN A 257 17.15 -35.24 -13.87
N LEU A 258 16.90 -36.06 -12.84
CA LEU A 258 17.27 -35.77 -11.46
C LEU A 258 18.77 -35.38 -11.38
N ARG A 259 19.10 -34.28 -10.70
CA ARG A 259 20.30 -34.22 -9.85
C ARG A 259 20.04 -33.41 -8.58
N SER A 260 20.44 -34.05 -7.50
CA SER A 260 20.38 -33.66 -6.10
C SER A 260 21.69 -32.97 -5.70
N VAL A 261 21.59 -32.03 -4.74
CA VAL A 261 22.64 -31.50 -3.83
C VAL A 261 23.66 -30.51 -4.42
N ASP A 262 23.66 -29.26 -3.91
CA ASP A 262 24.70 -28.81 -2.97
C ASP A 262 24.26 -27.57 -2.16
N ASP A 263 24.44 -27.68 -0.84
CA ASP A 263 24.36 -26.62 0.17
C ASP A 263 25.62 -25.76 0.13
N SER A 264 25.52 -24.44 -0.09
CA SER A 264 26.53 -23.52 0.44
C SER A 264 26.00 -22.11 0.64
N TRP A 265 26.08 -21.69 1.90
CA TRP A 265 25.85 -20.34 2.39
C TRP A 265 27.06 -19.45 2.09
N VAL A 266 26.86 -18.32 1.41
CA VAL A 266 27.55 -17.04 1.65
C VAL A 266 26.63 -15.89 1.22
#